data_AF-A0A7Y2VK37-F1
#
_entry.id   AF-A0A7Y2VK37-F1
#
_cell.length_a   1.000
_cell.length_b   1.000
_cell.length_c   1.000
_cell.angle_alpha   90.00
_cell.angle_beta   90.00
_cell.angle_gamma   90.00
#
_symmetry.space_group_name_H-M   'P 1'
#
loop_
_entity.id
_entity.type
_entity.pdbx_description
1 polymer ?
#
loop_
_entity_poly.entity_id
_entity_poly.type
_entity_poly.pdbx_seq_one_letter_code
_entity_poly.pdbx_strand_id
1 'polypeptide(L)' 'EKVETAVDAGFQQHFVDAMGIPHGSHAFTELAKAVDLPKTAAPQRAGRRRRRRKG' A
#
# COMPACT_ATOMS: atom_id res chain seq x y z
N GLU A 1 -25.68 5.46 -8.04
CA GLU A 1 -25.43 4.77 -6.76
C GLU A 1 -24.05 5.15 -6.29
N LYS A 2 -23.91 5.70 -5.08
CA LYS A 2 -22.62 6.18 -4.55
C LYS A 2 -22.07 5.07 -3.67
N VAL A 3 -20.97 4.46 -4.07
CA VAL A 3 -20.32 3.44 -3.26
C VAL A 3 -19.61 4.15 -2.11
N GLU A 4 -20.11 4.00 -0.88
CA GLU A 4 -19.47 4.56 0.31
C GLU A 4 -18.26 3.71 0.71
N THR A 5 -17.26 3.65 -0.17
CA THR A 5 -16.04 2.86 0.06
C THR A 5 -15.21 3.38 1.23
N ALA A 6 -15.34 4.66 1.58
CA ALA A 6 -14.58 5.30 2.66
C ALA A 6 -14.91 4.77 4.07
N VAL A 7 -16.01 4.04 4.27
CA VAL A 7 -16.42 3.49 5.59
C VAL A 7 -16.14 1.99 5.76
N ASP A 8 -15.70 1.29 4.71
CA ASP A 8 -15.28 -0.10 4.85
C ASP A 8 -13.93 -0.19 5.60
N ALA A 9 -13.87 -1.08 6.60
CA ALA A 9 -12.72 -1.18 7.50
C ALA A 9 -11.41 -1.56 6.77
N GLY A 10 -11.48 -2.25 5.63
CA GLY A 10 -10.33 -2.66 4.84
C GLY A 10 -10.01 -1.72 3.68
N PHE A 11 -10.94 -0.85 3.27
CA PHE A 11 -10.80 -0.05 2.05
C PHE A 11 -9.57 0.85 2.07
N GLN A 12 -9.29 1.52 3.20
CA GLN A 12 -8.10 2.37 3.28
C GLN A 12 -6.82 1.58 3.06
N GLN A 13 -6.71 0.37 3.63
CA GLN A 13 -5.53 -0.47 3.45
C GLN A 13 -5.39 -0.93 2.00
N HIS A 14 -6.48 -1.40 1.38
CA HIS A 14 -6.48 -1.81 -0.02
C HIS A 14 -6.14 -0.67 -0.97
N PHE A 15 -6.67 0.53 -0.70
CA PHE A 15 -6.38 1.72 -1.49
C PHE A 15 -4.90 2.13 -1.39
N VAL A 16 -4.34 2.12 -0.18
CA VAL A 16 -2.92 2.41 0.04
C VAL A 16 -2.03 1.38 -0.67
N ASP A 17 -2.37 0.10 -0.58
CA ASP A 17 -1.61 -0.96 -1.25
C ASP A 17 -1.65 -0.83 -2.77
N ALA A 18 -2.81 -0.47 -3.34
CA ALA A 18 -2.99 -0.29 -4.79
C ALA A 18 -2.25 0.92 -5.37
N MET A 19 -1.90 1.92 -4.54
CA MET A 19 -1.09 3.07 -4.98
C MET A 19 0.41 2.74 -5.07
N GLY A 20 0.86 1.61 -4.53
CA GLY A 20 2.25 1.17 -4.68
C GLY A 20 2.57 0.80 -6.13
N ILE A 21 3.81 1.04 -6.56
CA ILE A 21 4.27 0.64 -7.91
C ILE A 21 5.30 -0.50 -7.77
N PRO A 22 5.06 -1.68 -8.37
CA PRO A 22 3.84 -2.10 -9.10
C PRO A 22 2.63 -2.39 -8.19
N HIS A 23 2.85 -2.69 -6.91
CA HIS A 23 1.84 -2.77 -5.83
C HIS A 23 2.54 -2.77 -4.47
N GLY A 24 1.81 -2.48 -3.39
CA GLY A 24 2.32 -2.55 -2.02
C GLY A 24 2.40 -3.95 -1.39
N SER A 25 1.81 -4.98 -2.01
CA SER A 25 1.58 -6.28 -1.36
C SER A 25 1.44 -7.46 -2.33
N HIS A 26 0.79 -7.27 -3.48
CA HIS A 26 0.57 -8.32 -4.48
C HIS A 26 1.57 -8.24 -5.65
N ALA A 27 1.96 -9.40 -6.17
CA ALA A 27 2.82 -9.48 -7.36
C ALA A 27 2.00 -9.38 -8.66
N PHE A 28 2.61 -8.78 -9.68
CA PHE A 28 2.00 -8.60 -11.02
C PHE A 28 2.64 -9.56 -12.02
N THR A 29 2.49 -10.87 -11.78
CA THR A 29 3.18 -11.93 -12.54
C THR A 29 2.89 -11.93 -14.02
N GLU A 30 1.65 -11.65 -14.45
CA GLU A 30 1.31 -11.60 -15.88
C GLU A 30 1.91 -10.35 -16.56
N LEU A 31 1.89 -9.20 -15.90
CA LEU A 31 2.48 -7.97 -16.43
C LEU A 31 4.01 -8.07 -16.50
N ALA A 32 4.63 -8.72 -15.51
CA ALA A 32 6.08 -8.95 -15.47
C ALA A 32 6.60 -9.81 -16.63
N LYS A 33 5.73 -10.59 -17.30
CA LYS A 33 6.10 -11.33 -18.52
C LYS A 33 6.22 -10.39 -19.72
N ALA A 34 5.46 -9.29 -19.73
CA ALA A 34 5.38 -8.36 -20.85
C ALA A 34 6.38 -7.19 -20.73
N VAL A 35 6.69 -6.76 -19.50
CA VAL A 35 7.57 -5.60 -19.23
C VAL A 35 8.49 -5.85 -18.04
N ASP A 36 9.65 -5.17 -18.02
CA ASP A 36 10.54 -5.16 -16.86
C ASP A 36 9.96 -4.25 -15.77
N LEU A 37 9.58 -4.85 -14.63
CA LEU A 37 8.95 -4.13 -13.53
C LEU A 37 9.99 -3.58 -12.56
N PRO A 38 9.78 -2.37 -12.00
CA PRO A 38 10.66 -1.85 -10.97
C PRO A 38 10.63 -2.76 -9.74
N LYS A 39 11.77 -2.82 -9.03
CA LYS A 39 11.87 -3.57 -7.78
C LYS A 39 10.89 -2.99 -6.76
N THR A 40 10.09 -3.86 -6.14
CA THR A 40 9.16 -3.47 -5.07
C THR A 40 9.91 -2.85 -3.90
N ALA A 41 9.54 -1.63 -3.50
CA ALA A 41 10.06 -1.02 -2.29
C ALA A 41 9.58 -1.83 -1.08
N ALA A 42 10.51 -2.22 -0.19
CA ALA A 42 10.15 -2.93 1.03
C ALA A 42 9.15 -2.09 1.85
N PRO A 43 8.12 -2.70 2.45
CA PRO A 43 7.12 -1.96 3.22
C PRO A 43 7.81 -1.18 4.33
N GLN A 44 7.71 0.14 4.27
CA GLN A 44 8.23 1.02 5.29
C GLN A 44 7.36 0.80 6.53
N ARG A 45 7.79 -0.11 7.41
CA ARG A 45 7.14 -0.36 8.71
C ARG A 45 6.89 1.00 9.32
N ALA A 46 5.62 1.37 9.46
CA ALA A 46 5.20 2.61 10.09
C ALA A 46 5.73 2.60 11.52
N GLY A 47 6.96 3.08 11.67
CA GLY A 47 7.66 3.15 12.93
C GLY A 47 6.85 4.07 13.79
N ARG A 48 6.15 3.48 14.76
CA ARG A 48 5.42 4.15 15.83
C ARG A 48 6.32 5.22 16.42
N ARG A 49 6.21 6.45 15.88
CA ARG A 49 6.99 7.61 16.33
C ARG A 49 6.44 7.97 17.69
N ARG A 50 6.95 7.26 18.71
CA ARG A 50 6.73 7.51 20.13
C ARG A 50 6.98 9.00 20.31
N ARG A 51 5.90 9.78 20.45
CA ARG A 51 5.95 11.17 20.90
C ARG A 51 6.75 11.15 22.20
N ARG A 52 8.00 11.64 22.14
CA ARG A 52 8.79 11.92 23.34
C ARG A 52 8.04 13.02 24.08
N ARG A 53 7.26 12.62 25.07
CA ARG A 53 6.80 13.49 26.16
C ARG A 53 8.06 13.82 26.97
N LYS A 54 8.64 14.99 26.71
CA LYS A 54 9.55 15.71 27.61
C LYS A 54 8.86 17.07 27.70
N GLY A 55 8.08 17.31 28.74
CA GLY A 55 8.56 17.50 30.10
C GLY A 55 8.38 18.99 30.34
#